data_AF-A0A1B6IW83-F1
#
_entry.id   AF-A0A1B6IW83-F1
#
_cell.length_a   1.000
_cell.length_b   1.000
_cell.length_c   1.000
_cell.angle_alpha   90.00
_cell.angle_beta   90.00
_cell.angle_gamma   90.00
#
_symmetry.space_group_name_H-M   'P 1'
#
loop_
_entity.id
_entity.type
_entity.pdbx_description
1 polymer ?
#
loop_
_entity_poly.entity_id
_entity_poly.type
_entity_poly.pdbx_seq_one_letter_code
_entity_poly.pdbx_strand_id
1 'polypeptide(L)'
;RGLKRPDVYQHAELPDCLVVAPWACADMQLTKHEREIIVDAACGTAVLRGANVFAPGVLGMMPSTREGEWVSIYADSGRRCKRGLTVPFVDPGKVFVGNGIMRMSRNHLFQKDLHPKGVAVEVILPASGVTALEVPQPLGLLQNLPSIVCGRVVCPRPGDKVIDLCAAPGHKTTHLAALM
;
A
#
# COMPACT_ATOMS: atom_id res chain seq x y z
N ARG A 1 11.79 10.34 10.87
CA ARG A 1 10.55 9.83 11.50
C ARG A 1 10.80 9.05 12.81
N GLY A 2 12.02 9.01 13.38
CA GLY A 2 12.29 8.30 14.65
C GLY A 2 12.21 6.77 14.61
N LEU A 3 11.60 6.20 13.57
CA LEU A 3 11.51 4.77 13.33
C LEU A 3 12.87 4.19 12.94
N LYS A 4 13.14 2.98 13.44
CA LYS A 4 14.31 2.19 13.09
C LYS A 4 14.28 1.86 11.60
N ARG A 5 15.46 1.73 10.97
CA ARG A 5 15.56 1.25 9.59
C ARG A 5 15.14 -0.23 9.57
N PRO A 6 14.26 -0.67 8.64
CA PRO A 6 13.91 -2.08 8.54
C PRO A 6 15.14 -2.88 8.09
N ASP A 7 15.17 -4.16 8.48
CA ASP A 7 16.20 -5.07 8.04
C ASP A 7 16.03 -5.37 6.55
N VAL A 8 17.13 -5.33 5.81
CA VAL A 8 17.18 -5.64 4.38
C VAL A 8 18.20 -6.74 4.16
N TYR A 9 17.78 -7.82 3.51
CA TYR A 9 18.65 -8.97 3.27
C TYR A 9 18.32 -9.63 1.93
N GLN A 10 19.30 -10.31 1.35
CA GLN A 10 19.12 -11.12 0.16
C GLN A 10 18.48 -12.46 0.55
N HIS A 11 17.53 -12.93 -0.25
CA HIS A 11 16.91 -14.25 -0.03
C HIS A 11 17.96 -15.35 -0.20
N ALA A 12 17.97 -16.34 0.70
CA ALA A 12 19.02 -17.37 0.77
C ALA A 12 19.17 -18.18 -0.53
N GLU A 13 18.06 -18.46 -1.23
CA GLU A 13 18.05 -19.28 -2.45
C GLU A 13 17.81 -18.48 -3.75
N LEU A 14 17.47 -17.19 -3.65
CA LEU A 14 17.07 -16.38 -4.80
C LEU A 14 17.99 -15.14 -4.88
N PRO A 15 19.08 -15.20 -5.67
CA PRO A 15 20.10 -14.16 -5.66
C PRO A 15 19.60 -12.83 -6.23
N ASP A 16 18.50 -12.81 -6.97
CA ASP A 16 17.82 -11.63 -7.51
C ASP A 16 16.69 -11.10 -6.61
N CYS A 17 16.55 -11.62 -5.39
CA CYS A 17 15.51 -11.22 -4.45
C CYS A 17 16.10 -10.54 -3.21
N LEU A 18 15.75 -9.27 -3.01
CA LEU A 18 15.93 -8.56 -1.75
C LEU A 18 14.63 -8.57 -0.96
N VAL A 19 14.72 -8.87 0.32
CA VAL A 19 13.62 -8.84 1.28
C VAL A 19 13.81 -7.66 2.21
N VAL A 20 12.76 -6.85 2.35
CA VAL A 20 12.67 -5.79 3.35
C VAL A 20 11.70 -6.25 4.42
N ALA A 21 12.20 -6.47 5.64
CA ALA A 21 11.38 -6.92 6.75
C ALA A 21 10.40 -5.82 7.20
N PRO A 22 9.20 -6.19 7.69
CA PRO A 22 8.33 -5.22 8.36
C PRO A 22 8.99 -4.72 9.66
N TRP A 23 8.63 -3.53 10.10
CA TRP A 23 8.98 -3.08 11.44
C TRP A 23 8.38 -4.02 12.50
N ALA A 24 9.14 -4.26 13.57
CA ALA A 24 8.62 -4.99 14.70
C ALA A 24 7.47 -4.20 15.35
N CYS A 25 6.45 -4.91 15.82
CA CYS A 25 5.31 -4.28 16.50
C CYS A 25 5.75 -3.42 17.69
N ALA A 26 6.80 -3.83 18.42
CA ALA A 26 7.38 -3.07 19.52
C ALA A 26 7.96 -1.71 19.10
N ASP A 27 8.42 -1.58 17.86
CA ASP A 27 8.97 -0.33 17.31
C ASP A 27 7.86 0.61 16.82
N MET A 28 6.61 0.13 16.77
CA MET A 28 5.47 0.85 16.24
C MET A 28 4.49 1.25 17.34
N GLN A 29 4.48 2.53 17.69
CA GLN A 29 3.50 3.10 18.63
C GLN A 29 2.17 3.37 17.92
N LEU A 30 1.41 2.31 17.63
CA LEU A 30 0.09 2.41 17.00
C LEU A 30 -0.97 2.80 18.03
N THR A 31 -1.24 4.10 18.15
CA THR A 31 -2.38 4.63 18.92
C THR A 31 -3.52 4.98 17.98
N LYS A 32 -4.75 4.59 18.32
CA LYS A 32 -5.93 5.04 17.58
C LYS A 32 -6.18 6.53 17.88
N HIS A 33 -6.37 7.31 16.83
CA HIS A 33 -6.75 8.72 16.92
C HIS A 33 -8.28 8.85 16.80
N GLU A 34 -8.84 9.89 17.42
CA GLU A 34 -10.28 10.18 17.34
C GLU A 34 -10.74 10.47 15.90
N ARG A 35 -9.84 11.04 15.09
CA ARG A 35 -10.14 11.37 13.69
C ARG A 35 -9.93 10.15 12.82
N GLU A 36 -11.03 9.60 12.33
CA GLU A 36 -11.04 8.44 11.45
C GLU A 36 -11.17 8.84 9.98
N ILE A 37 -10.44 8.13 9.11
CA ILE A 37 -10.65 8.11 7.67
C ILE A 37 -11.07 6.70 7.27
N ILE A 38 -12.15 6.59 6.52
CA ILE A 38 -12.63 5.31 5.99
C ILE A 38 -12.22 5.21 4.52
N VAL A 39 -11.56 4.12 4.17
CA VAL A 39 -11.12 3.79 2.80
C VAL A 39 -11.78 2.51 2.32
N ASP A 40 -11.81 2.30 1.00
CA ASP A 40 -12.27 1.02 0.46
C ASP A 40 -11.30 -0.13 0.79
N ALA A 41 -11.79 -1.37 0.67
CA ALA A 41 -11.03 -2.57 1.00
C ALA A 41 -9.73 -2.73 0.18
N ALA A 42 -9.73 -2.32 -1.10
CA ALA A 42 -8.56 -2.45 -1.97
C ALA A 42 -7.47 -1.45 -1.56
N CYS A 43 -7.87 -0.21 -1.26
CA CYS A 43 -7.02 0.81 -0.68
C CYS A 43 -6.46 0.37 0.67
N GLY A 44 -7.29 -0.19 1.56
CA GLY A 44 -6.82 -0.74 2.84
C GLY A 44 -5.75 -1.82 2.67
N THR A 45 -5.94 -2.73 1.71
CA THR A 45 -4.94 -3.75 1.37
C THR A 45 -3.65 -3.15 0.80
N ALA A 46 -3.74 -2.04 0.06
CA ALA A 46 -2.56 -1.33 -0.43
C ALA A 46 -1.81 -0.63 0.72
N VAL A 47 -2.53 -0.02 1.69
CA VAL A 47 -1.94 0.59 2.89
C VAL A 47 -1.17 -0.45 3.72
N LEU A 48 -1.74 -1.64 3.91
CA LEU A 48 -1.05 -2.75 4.58
C LEU A 48 0.19 -3.26 3.80
N ARG A 49 0.36 -2.85 2.54
CA ARG A 49 1.55 -3.11 1.73
C ARG A 49 2.47 -1.89 1.60
N GLY A 50 2.28 -0.87 2.45
CA GLY A 50 3.13 0.32 2.51
C GLY A 50 2.71 1.47 1.60
N ALA A 51 1.55 1.40 0.93
CA ALA A 51 1.08 2.50 0.09
C ALA A 51 0.49 3.65 0.91
N ASN A 52 0.57 4.87 0.35
CA ASN A 52 -0.23 6.00 0.83
C ASN A 52 -1.73 5.81 0.47
N VAL A 53 -2.59 6.56 1.14
CA VAL A 53 -4.01 6.64 0.75
C VAL A 53 -4.15 7.71 -0.33
N PHE A 54 -4.63 7.32 -1.50
CA PHE A 54 -4.94 8.24 -2.59
C PHE A 54 -6.42 8.64 -2.57
N ALA A 55 -6.71 9.85 -3.03
CA ALA A 55 -8.05 10.43 -3.00
C ALA A 55 -9.19 9.53 -3.52
N PRO A 56 -9.04 8.75 -4.61
CA PRO A 56 -10.12 7.88 -5.08
C PRO A 56 -10.55 6.82 -4.06
N GLY A 57 -9.61 6.35 -3.23
CA GLY A 57 -9.86 5.29 -2.24
C GLY A 57 -10.53 5.77 -0.95
N VAL A 58 -10.69 7.09 -0.75
CA VAL A 58 -11.34 7.63 0.45
C VAL A 58 -12.85 7.56 0.31
N LEU A 59 -13.52 6.92 1.28
CA LEU A 59 -14.97 6.77 1.34
C LEU A 59 -15.61 7.76 2.32
N GLY A 60 -14.99 7.99 3.48
CA GLY A 60 -15.61 8.79 4.53
C GLY A 60 -14.59 9.45 5.45
N MET A 61 -14.95 10.60 6.00
CA MET A 61 -14.17 11.30 7.01
C MET A 61 -15.05 12.28 7.79
N MET A 62 -14.71 12.51 9.06
CA MET A 62 -15.40 13.52 9.87
C MET A 62 -15.23 14.92 9.26
N PRO A 63 -16.28 15.78 9.24
CA PRO A 63 -16.19 17.14 8.73
C PRO A 63 -15.16 18.02 9.46
N SER A 64 -14.85 17.70 10.71
CA SER A 64 -13.89 18.43 11.53
C SER A 64 -12.43 18.16 11.15
N THR A 65 -12.13 17.07 10.41
CA THR A 65 -10.77 16.67 10.04
C THR A 65 -10.14 17.66 9.06
N ARG A 66 -8.92 18.12 9.38
CA ARG A 66 -8.16 19.14 8.66
C ARG A 66 -6.86 18.57 8.12
N GLU A 67 -6.31 19.23 7.11
CA GLU A 67 -4.97 18.91 6.59
C GLU A 67 -3.91 19.12 7.68
N GLY A 68 -2.88 18.27 7.67
CA GLY A 68 -1.79 18.29 8.65
C GLY A 68 -2.06 17.51 9.94
N GLU A 69 -3.29 17.06 10.17
CA GLU A 69 -3.65 16.32 11.39
C GLU A 69 -3.35 14.84 11.29
N TRP A 70 -3.05 14.24 12.44
CA TRP A 70 -2.99 12.80 12.60
C TRP A 70 -4.38 12.18 12.50
N VAL A 71 -4.46 11.10 11.72
CA VAL A 71 -5.70 10.34 11.50
C VAL A 71 -5.43 8.85 11.62
N SER A 72 -6.45 8.13 12.08
CA SER A 72 -6.50 6.66 11.99
C SER A 72 -7.24 6.24 10.74
N ILE A 73 -6.63 5.33 9.99
CA ILE A 73 -7.11 4.84 8.71
C ILE A 73 -7.80 3.50 8.95
N TYR A 74 -9.03 3.39 8.46
CA TYR A 74 -9.82 2.18 8.54
C TYR A 74 -10.29 1.76 7.15
N ALA A 75 -10.19 0.47 6.86
CA ALA A 75 -10.74 -0.13 5.66
C ALA A 75 -12.17 -0.63 5.91
N ASP A 76 -13.08 -0.32 5.00
CA ASP A 76 -14.40 -0.91 4.93
C ASP A 76 -14.33 -2.26 4.19
N SER A 77 -14.06 -3.33 4.94
CA SER A 77 -14.01 -4.69 4.38
C SER A 77 -15.40 -5.22 4.01
N GLY A 78 -16.46 -4.69 4.63
CA GLY A 78 -17.85 -5.06 4.37
C GLY A 78 -18.46 -4.41 3.14
N ARG A 79 -17.80 -3.39 2.55
CA ARG A 79 -18.30 -2.57 1.43
C ARG A 79 -19.66 -1.92 1.73
N ARG A 80 -19.85 -1.48 2.98
CA ARG A 80 -21.10 -0.87 3.49
C ARG A 80 -21.01 0.64 3.67
N CYS A 81 -19.80 1.21 3.70
CA CYS A 81 -19.59 2.65 3.83
C CYS A 81 -19.97 3.35 2.53
N LYS A 82 -20.86 4.35 2.62
CA LYS A 82 -21.22 5.21 1.49
C LYS A 82 -20.17 6.30 1.30
N ARG A 83 -19.85 6.61 0.05
CA ARG A 83 -18.94 7.71 -0.29
C ARG A 83 -19.50 9.03 0.22
N GLY A 84 -18.65 9.81 0.89
CA GLY A 84 -19.01 11.08 1.51
C GLY A 84 -19.55 10.96 2.94
N LEU A 85 -19.47 9.80 3.61
CA LEU A 85 -19.92 9.65 5.00
C LEU A 85 -19.26 10.72 5.91
N THR A 86 -20.07 11.33 6.77
CA THR A 86 -19.70 12.44 7.69
C THR A 86 -19.82 12.07 9.17
N VAL A 87 -20.30 10.87 9.47
CA VAL A 87 -20.53 10.37 10.83
C VAL A 87 -19.58 9.20 11.10
N PRO A 88 -19.35 8.85 12.38
CA PRO A 88 -18.55 7.67 12.72
C PRO A 88 -19.08 6.43 12.01
N PHE A 89 -18.20 5.73 11.31
CA PHE A 89 -18.55 4.46 10.67
C PHE A 89 -18.52 3.37 11.74
N VAL A 90 -19.68 2.80 12.05
CA VAL A 90 -19.84 1.71 13.02
C VAL A 90 -20.25 0.47 12.27
N ASP A 91 -19.30 -0.44 12.09
CA ASP A 91 -19.50 -1.61 11.26
C ASP A 91 -18.55 -2.74 11.66
N PRO A 92 -18.99 -4.01 11.72
CA PRO A 92 -18.11 -5.15 12.02
C PRO A 92 -16.97 -5.33 11.02
N GLY A 93 -17.15 -4.84 9.79
CA GLY A 93 -16.16 -4.86 8.72
C GLY A 93 -15.20 -3.67 8.75
N LYS A 94 -15.28 -2.76 9.73
CA LYS A 94 -14.34 -1.65 9.91
C LYS A 94 -13.01 -2.17 10.49
N VAL A 95 -11.97 -2.22 9.65
CA VAL A 95 -10.66 -2.77 10.03
C VAL A 95 -9.63 -1.65 10.11
N PHE A 96 -8.92 -1.53 11.24
CA PHE A 96 -7.82 -0.57 11.38
C PHE A 96 -6.62 -1.00 10.51
N VAL A 97 -6.12 -0.11 9.66
CA VAL A 97 -5.00 -0.42 8.75
C VAL A 97 -3.77 0.46 8.95
N GLY A 98 -3.83 1.48 9.79
CA GLY A 98 -2.67 2.27 10.17
C GLY A 98 -3.01 3.72 10.52
N ASN A 99 -1.97 4.51 10.76
CA ASN A 99 -2.06 5.94 11.02
C ASN A 99 -1.28 6.74 9.98
N GLY A 100 -1.73 7.96 9.74
CA GLY A 100 -1.07 8.87 8.82
C GLY A 100 -1.41 10.33 9.08
N ILE A 101 -0.89 11.19 8.20
CA ILE A 101 -1.19 12.63 8.23
C ILE A 101 -2.11 12.97 7.07
N MET A 102 -3.17 13.71 7.36
CA MET A 102 -4.08 14.20 6.34
C MET A 102 -3.38 15.19 5.39
N ARG A 103 -3.55 14.99 4.09
CA ARG A 103 -2.95 15.82 3.03
C ARG A 103 -3.98 16.48 2.12
N MET A 104 -5.27 16.17 2.29
CA MET A 104 -6.35 16.80 1.54
C MET A 104 -7.52 17.18 2.44
N SER A 105 -8.15 18.32 2.17
CA SER A 105 -9.39 18.71 2.83
C SER A 105 -10.58 17.88 2.34
N ARG A 106 -11.63 17.84 3.15
CA ARG A 106 -12.90 17.20 2.79
C ARG A 106 -13.51 17.79 1.51
N ASN A 107 -13.46 19.11 1.36
CA ASN A 107 -13.99 19.79 0.17
C ASN A 107 -13.28 19.29 -1.09
N HIS A 108 -11.96 19.16 -1.05
CA HIS A 108 -11.20 18.59 -2.16
C HIS A 108 -11.59 17.13 -2.46
N LEU A 109 -11.93 16.33 -1.46
CA LEU A 109 -12.24 14.91 -1.66
C LEU A 109 -13.66 14.62 -2.17
N PHE A 110 -14.64 15.47 -1.83
CA PHE A 110 -16.07 15.15 -2.02
C PHE A 110 -16.89 16.24 -2.71
N GLN A 111 -16.29 17.38 -3.10
CA GLN A 111 -17.00 18.38 -3.89
C GLN A 111 -17.45 17.77 -5.23
N LYS A 112 -18.68 18.12 -5.65
CA LYS A 112 -19.24 17.65 -6.91
C LYS A 112 -18.34 18.06 -8.09
N ASP A 113 -18.29 17.19 -9.09
CA ASP A 113 -17.52 17.36 -10.35
C ASP A 113 -15.99 17.39 -10.20
N LEU A 114 -15.48 17.24 -8.97
CA LEU A 114 -14.06 17.01 -8.76
C LEU A 114 -13.72 15.52 -8.99
N HIS A 115 -12.67 15.27 -9.75
CA HIS A 115 -12.04 13.95 -9.88
C HIS A 115 -10.72 13.98 -9.11
N PRO A 116 -10.76 13.98 -7.76
CA PRO A 116 -9.57 14.24 -6.96
C PRO A 116 -8.53 13.14 -7.17
N LYS A 117 -7.29 13.57 -7.38
CA LYS A 117 -6.11 12.71 -7.60
C LYS A 117 -5.01 13.15 -6.64
N GLY A 118 -4.10 12.23 -6.34
CA GLY A 118 -3.00 12.48 -5.42
C GLY A 118 -3.25 11.91 -4.02
N VAL A 119 -2.30 12.18 -3.12
CA VAL A 119 -2.24 11.60 -1.78
C VAL A 119 -3.21 12.33 -0.85
N ALA A 120 -4.22 11.62 -0.35
CA ALA A 120 -5.16 12.12 0.64
C ALA A 120 -4.65 11.93 2.07
N VAL A 121 -3.96 10.81 2.34
CA VAL A 121 -3.28 10.56 3.62
C VAL A 121 -1.88 10.04 3.34
N GLU A 122 -0.89 10.74 3.86
CA GLU A 122 0.49 10.25 3.93
C GLU A 122 0.57 9.23 5.06
N VAL A 123 0.76 7.96 4.73
CA VAL A 123 0.80 6.88 5.72
C VAL A 123 2.15 6.91 6.43
N ILE A 124 2.10 6.97 7.76
CA ILE A 124 3.30 7.01 8.61
C ILE A 124 3.52 5.67 9.29
N LEU A 125 2.45 5.07 9.81
CA LEU A 125 2.48 3.81 10.58
C LEU A 125 1.43 2.84 10.04
N PRO A 126 1.72 2.07 8.98
CA PRO A 126 0.83 1.00 8.53
C PRO A 126 0.77 -0.10 9.57
N ALA A 127 -0.41 -0.67 9.82
CA ALA A 127 -0.60 -1.66 10.87
C ALA A 127 0.18 -2.97 10.64
N SER A 128 0.58 -3.24 9.40
CA SER A 128 1.42 -4.38 9.03
C SER A 128 2.93 -4.17 9.29
N GLY A 129 3.34 -2.94 9.59
CA GLY A 129 4.76 -2.57 9.70
C GLY A 129 5.53 -2.53 8.38
N VAL A 130 4.87 -2.81 7.25
CA VAL A 130 5.50 -2.72 5.92
C VAL A 130 5.71 -1.26 5.57
N THR A 131 6.98 -0.83 5.47
CA THR A 131 7.30 0.54 5.06
C THR A 131 6.95 0.78 3.59
N ALA A 132 6.60 2.03 3.27
CA ALA A 132 6.63 2.49 1.89
C ALA A 132 8.05 2.33 1.35
N LEU A 133 8.17 1.76 0.15
CA LEU A 133 9.44 1.56 -0.54
C LEU A 133 9.29 2.01 -1.98
N GLU A 134 10.16 2.91 -2.41
CA GLU A 134 10.36 3.23 -3.82
C GLU A 134 11.63 2.53 -4.30
N VAL A 135 11.51 1.77 -5.38
CA VAL A 135 12.65 1.10 -6.01
C VAL A 135 13.05 1.95 -7.22
N PRO A 136 14.25 2.57 -7.22
CA PRO A 136 14.69 3.37 -8.36
C PRO A 136 14.81 2.49 -9.60
N GLN A 137 14.28 2.93 -10.73
CA GLN A 137 14.52 2.26 -12.00
C GLN A 137 15.93 2.62 -12.52
N PRO A 138 16.65 1.67 -13.15
CA PRO A 138 16.24 0.31 -13.50
C PRO A 138 16.63 -0.77 -12.46
N LEU A 139 16.87 -0.41 -11.20
CA LEU A 139 17.54 -1.28 -10.22
C LEU A 139 16.71 -2.47 -9.72
N GLY A 140 15.39 -2.44 -9.87
CA GLY A 140 14.53 -3.55 -9.48
C GLY A 140 13.04 -3.23 -9.56
N LEU A 141 12.22 -4.19 -9.12
CA LEU A 141 10.77 -4.10 -9.09
C LEU A 141 10.23 -4.70 -7.80
N LEU A 142 9.12 -4.15 -7.29
CA LEU A 142 8.39 -4.77 -6.20
C LEU A 142 7.60 -5.97 -6.74
N GLN A 143 7.98 -7.18 -6.31
CA GLN A 143 7.37 -8.42 -6.78
C GLN A 143 7.23 -9.41 -5.61
N ASN A 144 6.07 -10.05 -5.53
CA ASN A 144 5.84 -11.08 -4.50
C ASN A 144 6.78 -12.27 -4.73
N LEU A 145 7.28 -12.86 -3.65
CA LEU A 145 8.21 -14.00 -3.68
C LEU A 145 7.77 -15.15 -4.63
N PRO A 146 6.51 -15.63 -4.61
CA PRO A 146 6.08 -16.69 -5.53
C PRO A 146 6.16 -16.29 -7.00
N SER A 147 6.03 -14.99 -7.32
CA SER A 147 6.17 -14.51 -8.70
C SER A 147 7.63 -14.49 -9.15
N ILE A 148 8.59 -14.28 -8.25
CA ILE A 148 10.04 -14.40 -8.54
C ILE A 148 10.39 -15.87 -8.74
N VAL A 149 9.92 -16.75 -7.86
CA VAL A 149 10.12 -18.20 -7.96
C VAL A 149 9.61 -18.73 -9.31
N CYS A 150 8.48 -18.23 -9.81
CA CYS A 150 7.95 -18.61 -11.12
C CYS A 150 8.98 -18.40 -12.26
N GLY A 151 9.68 -17.26 -12.29
CA GLY A 151 10.72 -17.01 -13.31
C GLY A 151 11.90 -17.98 -13.19
N ARG A 152 12.32 -18.28 -11.96
CA ARG A 152 13.41 -19.24 -11.69
C ARG A 152 13.04 -20.68 -12.05
N VAL A 153 11.79 -21.10 -11.81
CA VAL A 153 11.30 -22.44 -12.15
C VAL A 153 11.22 -22.64 -13.67
N VAL A 154 10.84 -21.60 -14.42
CA VAL A 154 10.88 -21.64 -15.90
C VAL A 154 12.31 -21.85 -16.40
N CYS A 155 13.31 -21.31 -15.69
CA CYS A 155 14.73 -21.48 -15.98
C CYS A 155 15.09 -21.17 -17.46
N PRO A 156 14.70 -19.97 -17.96
CA PRO A 156 14.98 -19.61 -19.34
C PRO A 156 16.48 -19.41 -19.54
N ARG A 157 16.98 -19.70 -20.74
CA ARG A 157 18.39 -19.58 -21.11
C ARG A 157 18.59 -18.50 -22.16
N PRO A 158 19.79 -17.88 -22.23
CA PRO A 158 20.13 -17.00 -23.33
C PRO A 158 19.88 -17.67 -24.69
N GLY A 159 19.04 -17.05 -25.51
CA GLY A 159 18.64 -17.56 -26.83
C GLY A 159 17.33 -18.37 -26.87
N ASP A 160 16.72 -18.70 -25.73
CA ASP A 160 15.41 -19.36 -25.70
C ASP A 160 14.31 -18.46 -26.30
N LYS A 161 13.28 -19.08 -26.86
CA LYS A 161 12.06 -18.39 -27.30
C LYS A 161 10.98 -18.59 -26.26
N VAL A 162 10.67 -17.52 -25.53
CA VAL A 162 9.70 -17.54 -24.42
C VAL A 162 8.43 -16.78 -24.80
N ILE A 163 7.27 -17.33 -24.43
CA ILE A 163 5.98 -16.67 -24.58
C ILE A 163 5.29 -16.55 -23.21
N ASP A 164 4.94 -15.32 -22.83
CA ASP A 164 4.10 -15.02 -21.67
C ASP A 164 2.69 -14.65 -22.16
N LEU A 165 1.75 -15.59 -22.05
CA LEU A 165 0.39 -15.41 -22.56
C LEU A 165 -0.41 -14.33 -21.80
N CYS A 166 -0.01 -13.99 -20.57
CA CYS A 166 -0.72 -13.04 -19.71
C CYS A 166 0.26 -12.08 -19.05
N ALA A 167 0.98 -11.33 -19.89
CA ALA A 167 2.12 -10.54 -19.48
C ALA A 167 1.76 -9.33 -18.60
N ALA A 168 0.60 -8.70 -18.76
CA ALA A 168 0.30 -7.44 -18.06
C ALA A 168 0.33 -7.57 -16.52
N PRO A 169 0.99 -6.66 -15.77
CA PRO A 169 1.65 -5.43 -16.22
C PRO A 169 3.12 -5.60 -16.70
N GLY A 170 3.69 -6.80 -16.65
CA GLY A 170 4.97 -7.13 -17.28
C GLY A 170 6.03 -7.67 -16.34
N HIS A 171 5.80 -7.67 -15.02
CA HIS A 171 6.87 -7.94 -14.03
C HIS A 171 7.54 -9.31 -14.21
N LYS A 172 6.76 -10.38 -14.48
CA LYS A 172 7.32 -11.71 -14.75
C LYS A 172 8.01 -11.78 -16.10
N THR A 173 7.43 -11.16 -17.12
CA THR A 173 8.03 -11.07 -18.46
C THR A 173 9.39 -10.38 -18.42
N THR A 174 9.50 -9.25 -17.71
CA THR A 174 10.77 -8.54 -17.52
C THR A 174 11.75 -9.32 -16.66
N HIS A 175 11.25 -10.11 -15.70
CA HIS A 175 12.10 -11.00 -14.90
C HIS A 175 12.68 -12.14 -15.76
N LEU A 176 11.88 -12.77 -16.61
CA LEU A 176 12.35 -13.78 -17.57
C LEU A 176 13.40 -13.19 -18.52
N ALA A 177 13.16 -11.98 -19.04
CA ALA A 177 14.13 -11.28 -19.88
C ALA A 177 15.45 -10.96 -19.15
N ALA A 178 15.41 -10.72 -17.83
CA ALA A 178 16.61 -10.48 -17.02
C ALA A 178 17.39 -11.77 -16.67
N LEU A 179 16.79 -12.95 -16.82
CA LEU A 179 17.42 -14.25 -16.60
C LEU A 179 18.09 -14.84 -17.86
N MET A 180 17.72 -14.32 -19.04
CA MET A 180 18.24 -14.71 -20.36
C MET A 180 19.35 -13.79 -20.83
#